data_AF-A0A5C7P8X5-F1
#
_entry.id   AF-A0A5C7P8X5-F1
#
_cell.length_a   1.000
_cell.length_b   1.000
_cell.length_c   1.000
_cell.angle_alpha   90.00
_cell.angle_beta   90.00
_cell.angle_gamma   90.00
#
_symmetry.space_group_name_H-M   'P 1'
#
loop_
_entity.id
_entity.type
_entity.pdbx_description
1 polymer ?
#
loop_
_entity_poly.entity_id
_entity_poly.type
_entity_poly.pdbx_seq_one_letter_code
_entity_poly.pdbx_strand_id
1 'polypeptide(L)'
;MASLRRRLVGVAAAVAVMGSLAACSSDEPQEAAASGSPASQEIKTVRLGFFPNLTHAPALIGLQEGYFKDAVKPLGLTVTPTAFNA
;
A
#
# COMPACT_ATOMS: atom_id res chain seq x y z
N MET A 1 -2.90 33.01 41.15
CA MET A 1 -3.68 31.87 40.58
C MET A 1 -3.90 31.89 39.06
N ALA A 2 -4.04 33.05 38.38
CA ALA A 2 -4.38 33.09 36.95
C ALA A 2 -3.26 32.63 35.99
N SER A 3 -1.99 32.86 36.33
CA SER A 3 -0.83 32.46 35.51
C SER A 3 -0.62 30.94 35.44
N LEU A 4 -0.91 30.23 36.54
CA LEU A 4 -0.75 28.77 36.62
C LEU A 4 -1.81 28.05 35.78
N ARG A 5 -3.05 28.57 35.78
CA ARG A 5 -4.15 28.07 34.94
C ARG A 5 -3.88 28.28 33.45
N ARG A 6 -3.26 29.41 33.08
CA ARG A 6 -2.89 29.72 31.68
C ARG A 6 -1.75 28.84 31.17
N ARG A 7 -0.79 28.48 32.03
CA ARG A 7 0.29 27.53 31.71
C ARG A 7 -0.22 26.09 31.54
N LEU A 8 -1.16 25.66 32.39
CA LEU A 8 -1.76 24.32 32.30
C LEU A 8 -2.58 24.13 31.01
N VAL A 9 -3.31 25.16 30.57
CA VAL A 9 -4.06 25.12 29.31
C VAL A 9 -3.13 25.06 28.09
N GLY A 10 -2.00 25.78 28.12
CA GLY A 10 -1.01 25.75 27.05
C GLY A 10 -0.33 24.39 26.87
N VAL A 11 -0.04 23.69 27.98
CA VAL A 11 0.56 22.35 27.96
C VAL A 11 -0.44 21.31 27.43
N ALA A 12 -1.71 21.39 27.83
CA ALA A 12 -2.75 20.47 27.35
C ALA A 12 -2.99 20.58 25.83
N ALA A 13 -2.95 21.80 25.28
CA ALA A 13 -3.11 22.02 23.84
C ALA A 13 -1.93 21.45 23.02
N ALA A 14 -0.71 21.52 23.53
CA ALA A 14 0.48 20.98 22.86
C ALA A 14 0.46 19.44 22.81
N VAL A 15 -0.02 18.78 23.86
CA VAL A 15 -0.13 17.30 23.92
C VAL A 15 -1.19 16.78 22.94
N ALA A 16 -2.31 17.49 22.78
CA ALA A 16 -3.37 17.10 21.85
C ALA A 16 -2.93 17.16 20.37
N VAL A 17 -2.08 18.12 20.00
CA VAL A 17 -1.56 18.26 18.63
C VAL A 17 -0.49 17.20 18.30
N MET A 18 0.28 16.72 19.28
CA MET A 18 1.22 15.61 19.05
C MET A 18 0.53 14.24 18.97
N GLY A 19 -0.60 14.05 19.67
CA GLY A 19 -1.34 12.79 19.66
C GLY A 19 -2.00 12.45 18.32
N SER A 20 -2.37 13.44 17.51
CA SER A 20 -2.99 13.21 16.20
C SER A 20 -2.04 12.70 15.11
N LEU A 21 -0.72 12.79 15.32
CA LEU A 21 0.30 12.29 14.39
C LEU A 21 0.57 10.78 14.57
N ALA A 22 0.21 10.20 15.72
CA ALA A 22 0.43 8.77 16.02
C ALA A 22 -0.68 7.86 15.46
N ALA A 23 -1.81 8.42 15.01
CA ALA A 23 -2.96 7.64 14.52
C ALA A 23 -2.73 6.97 13.15
N CYS A 24 -1.62 7.23 12.46
CA CYS A 24 -1.25 6.55 11.23
C CYS A 24 -0.33 5.33 11.44
N SER A 25 0.00 4.97 12.69
CA SER A 25 0.73 3.74 13.01
C SER A 25 -0.21 2.74 13.69
N SER A 26 -0.82 1.88 12.89
CA SER A 26 -1.67 0.79 13.38
C SER A 26 -0.81 -0.33 13.98
N ASP A 27 -0.71 -0.37 15.30
CA ASP A 27 -0.32 -1.57 16.06
C ASP A 27 -1.40 -1.80 17.12
N GLU A 28 -2.49 -2.45 16.72
CA GLU A 28 -3.59 -2.81 17.61
C GLU A 28 -3.43 -4.28 18.03
N PRO A 29 -3.46 -4.60 19.33
CA PRO A 29 -3.65 -5.97 19.78
C PRO A 29 -5.07 -6.41 19.43
N GLN A 30 -5.23 -7.03 18.26
CA GLN A 30 -6.51 -7.52 17.79
C GLN A 30 -6.91 -8.79 18.55
N GLU A 31 -7.89 -8.64 19.42
CA GLU A 31 -8.60 -9.74 20.07
C GLU A 31 -9.23 -10.65 19.00
N ALA A 32 -8.92 -11.94 19.07
CA ALA A 32 -9.17 -12.92 18.03
C ALA A 32 -10.66 -13.27 17.92
N ALA A 33 -11.39 -12.55 17.06
CA ALA A 33 -12.56 -13.12 16.41
C ALA A 33 -12.05 -14.15 15.38
N ALA A 34 -12.27 -15.44 15.66
CA ALA A 34 -12.02 -16.55 14.74
C ALA A 34 -12.96 -16.49 13.53
N SER A 35 -12.81 -15.48 12.69
CA SER A 35 -13.20 -15.55 11.29
C SER A 35 -12.12 -16.37 10.62
N GLY A 36 -12.46 -17.59 10.18
CA GLY A 36 -11.56 -18.41 9.39
C GLY A 36 -11.02 -17.56 8.26
N SER A 37 -9.75 -17.15 8.37
CA SER A 37 -9.07 -16.45 7.30
C SER A 37 -9.16 -17.36 6.09
N PRO A 38 -9.66 -16.89 4.92
CA PRO A 38 -9.52 -17.69 3.71
C PRO A 38 -8.04 -18.06 3.64
N ALA A 39 -7.74 -19.36 3.60
CA ALA A 39 -6.37 -19.85 3.52
C ALA A 39 -5.68 -18.99 2.46
N SER A 40 -4.68 -18.19 2.88
CA SER A 40 -4.10 -17.15 2.04
C SER A 40 -3.64 -17.82 0.76
N GLN A 41 -4.40 -17.62 -0.32
CA GLN A 41 -4.11 -18.29 -1.57
C GLN A 41 -2.76 -17.74 -2.04
N GLU A 42 -1.80 -18.64 -2.19
CA GLU A 42 -0.47 -18.28 -2.66
C GLU A 42 -0.59 -17.62 -4.03
N ILE A 43 -0.28 -16.32 -4.11
CA ILE A 43 -0.30 -15.57 -5.36
C ILE A 43 0.93 -16.02 -6.18
N LYS A 44 0.70 -16.46 -7.42
CA LYS A 44 1.76 -16.99 -8.32
C LYS A 44 1.94 -16.15 -9.58
N THR A 45 0.99 -15.27 -9.89
CA THR A 45 0.92 -14.60 -11.18
C THR A 45 0.33 -13.20 -11.06
N VAL A 46 0.96 -12.24 -11.75
CA VAL A 46 0.48 -10.88 -11.98
C VAL A 46 -0.17 -10.84 -13.37
N ARG A 47 -1.43 -10.40 -13.44
CA ARG A 47 -2.12 -10.16 -14.71
C ARG A 47 -1.90 -8.70 -15.13
N LEU A 48 -1.13 -8.48 -16.18
CA LEU A 48 -0.75 -7.14 -16.64
C LEU A 48 -1.59 -6.73 -17.85
N GLY A 49 -2.63 -5.93 -17.61
CA GLY A 49 -3.38 -5.28 -18.69
C GLY A 49 -2.59 -4.16 -19.34
N PHE A 50 -2.56 -4.07 -20.67
CA PHE A 50 -1.98 -2.94 -21.37
C PHE A 50 -2.69 -2.60 -22.69
N PHE A 51 -2.53 -1.35 -23.14
CA PHE A 51 -2.97 -0.91 -24.47
C PHE A 51 -1.86 -1.11 -25.50
N PRO A 52 -2.10 -1.87 -26.59
CA PRO A 52 -1.10 -2.09 -27.63
C PRO A 52 -1.07 -0.93 -28.64
N ASN A 53 -0.81 0.30 -28.17
CA ASN A 53 -0.72 1.49 -29.03
C ASN A 53 0.57 2.29 -28.77
N LEU A 54 0.91 3.18 -29.71
CA LEU A 54 2.16 3.93 -29.69
C LEU A 54 2.28 4.87 -28.48
N THR A 55 1.16 5.48 -28.04
CA THR A 55 1.16 6.38 -26.88
C THR A 55 1.39 5.66 -25.56
N HIS A 56 1.22 4.33 -25.53
CA HIS A 56 1.49 3.46 -24.38
C HIS A 56 2.70 2.54 -24.64
N ALA A 57 3.67 3.02 -25.44
CA ALA A 57 4.92 2.32 -25.74
C ALA A 57 5.67 1.74 -24.52
N PRO A 58 5.66 2.35 -23.31
CA PRO A 58 6.39 1.77 -22.18
C PRO A 58 5.99 0.33 -21.83
N ALA A 59 4.71 -0.04 -21.95
CA ALA A 59 4.27 -1.41 -21.70
C ALA A 59 4.77 -2.38 -22.79
N LEU A 60 4.77 -1.93 -24.05
CA LEU A 60 5.28 -2.72 -25.17
C LEU A 60 6.79 -2.99 -25.03
N ILE A 61 7.57 -1.95 -24.75
CA ILE A 61 9.01 -2.07 -24.52
C ILE A 61 9.29 -2.91 -23.27
N GLY A 62 8.58 -2.69 -22.16
CA GLY A 62 8.76 -3.47 -20.93
C GLY A 62 8.43 -4.95 -21.09
N LEU A 63 7.50 -5.31 -21.99
CA LEU A 63 7.22 -6.71 -22.34
C LEU A 63 8.29 -7.30 -23.26
N GLN A 64 8.73 -6.55 -24.26
CA GLN A 64 9.75 -6.99 -25.22
C GLN A 64 11.12 -7.18 -24.55
N GLU A 65 11.54 -6.23 -23.71
CA GLU A 65 12.81 -6.27 -22.99
C GLU A 65 12.73 -7.14 -21.72
N GLY A 66 11.53 -7.56 -21.31
CA GLY A 66 11.33 -8.48 -20.17
C GLY A 66 11.37 -7.82 -18.79
N TYR A 67 11.35 -6.48 -18.70
CA TYR A 67 11.42 -5.75 -17.42
C TYR A 67 10.35 -6.15 -16.41
N PHE A 68 9.12 -6.40 -16.85
CA PHE A 68 8.05 -6.82 -15.93
C PHE A 68 8.29 -8.20 -15.34
N LYS A 69 8.82 -9.14 -16.14
CA LYS A 69 9.19 -10.48 -15.68
C LYS A 69 10.32 -10.39 -14.65
N ASP A 70 11.34 -9.60 -14.94
CA ASP A 70 12.50 -9.47 -14.08
C ASP A 70 12.18 -8.78 -12.76
N ALA A 71 11.28 -7.79 -12.78
CA ALA A 71 10.81 -7.10 -11.58
C ALA A 71 10.05 -8.01 -10.60
N VAL A 72 9.29 -8.99 -11.11
CA VAL A 72 8.46 -9.88 -10.27
C VAL A 72 9.14 -11.21 -9.92
N LYS A 73 10.21 -11.57 -10.63
CA LYS A 73 10.98 -12.81 -10.40
C LYS A 73 11.48 -12.97 -8.95
N PRO A 74 11.98 -11.93 -8.25
CA PRO A 74 12.41 -12.07 -6.85
C PRO A 74 11.28 -12.44 -5.89
N LEU A 75 10.03 -12.19 -6.29
CA LEU A 75 8.84 -12.52 -5.52
C LEU A 75 8.30 -13.92 -5.83
N GLY A 76 8.97 -14.69 -6.71
CA GLY A 76 8.48 -16.00 -7.17
C GLY A 76 7.23 -15.90 -8.05
N LEU A 77 6.94 -14.71 -8.59
CA LEU A 77 5.76 -14.44 -9.40
C LEU A 77 6.08 -14.53 -10.90
N THR A 78 5.02 -14.74 -11.69
CA THR A 78 5.05 -14.68 -13.16
C THR A 78 4.18 -13.54 -13.67
N VAL A 79 4.36 -13.12 -14.93
CA VAL A 79 3.52 -12.10 -15.57
C VAL A 79 2.70 -12.71 -16.69
N THR A 80 1.39 -12.43 -16.70
CA THR A 80 0.48 -12.72 -17.81
C THR A 80 0.05 -11.41 -18.46
N PRO A 81 0.68 -10.99 -19.57
CA PRO A 81 0.27 -9.80 -20.30
C PRO A 81 -1.07 -10.02 -20.98
N THR A 82 -1.94 -9.02 -20.94
CA THR A 82 -3.25 -9.04 -21.58
C THR A 82 -3.46 -7.72 -22.30
N ALA A 83 -3.40 -7.77 -23.63
CA ALA A 83 -3.82 -6.62 -24.43
C ALA A 83 -5.33 -6.43 -24.27
N PHE A 84 -5.76 -5.19 -24.12
CA PHE A 84 -7.17 -4.84 -24.18
C PHE A 84 -7.37 -3.60 -25.05
N ASN A 85 -8.60 -3.40 -25.53
CA ASN A 85 -9.02 -2.24 -26.30
C ASN A 85 -10.41 -1.85 -25.78
N ALA A 86 -10.65 -0.55 -25.58
CA ALA A 86 -11.91 -0.01 -25.10
C ALA A 86 -12.67 0.62 -26.26
#